data_AF-V2YC66-F1
#
_entry.id   AF-V2YC66-F1
#
_cell.length_a   1.000
_cell.length_b   1.000
_cell.length_c   1.000
_cell.angle_alpha   90.00
_cell.angle_beta   90.00
_cell.angle_gamma   90.00
#
_symmetry.space_group_name_H-M   'P 1'
#
loop_
_entity.id
_entity.type
_entity.pdbx_description
1 polymer ?
#
loop_
_entity_poly.entity_id
_entity_poly.type
_entity_poly.pdbx_seq_one_letter_code
_entity_poly.pdbx_strand_id
1 'polypeptide(L)'
;MMIEEFEKRTGFYPTQVQYEAIERAYMDFDGDKDAFCKAYKKNADGMAERIQREVNMATFKAQNAQAAELTRRDVEIERLKKELEREQEWKPYEDTHNIAQADYADLAESVPGGAARYMTDAEALDWVCGEFGFDRSKVTILYEIDGYEVNRHHQLRRTGKKIDRRPVYCATDYHYIRFNVGRNWWECWNGQLRPFYD
;
A
#
# COMPACT_ATOMS: atom_id res chain seq x y z
N MET A 1 41.01 15.85 29.06
CA MET A 1 42.08 15.87 28.01
C MET A 1 41.43 16.40 26.73
N MET A 2 42.13 16.65 25.62
CA MET A 2 41.45 16.94 24.32
C MET A 2 41.47 15.69 23.43
N ILE A 3 40.47 15.52 22.57
CA ILE A 3 40.37 14.33 21.68
C ILE A 3 41.61 14.21 20.79
N GLU A 4 42.06 15.31 20.18
CA GLU A 4 43.27 15.33 19.35
C GLU A 4 44.54 14.98 20.15
N GLU A 5 44.60 15.37 21.42
CA GLU A 5 45.73 15.08 22.31
C GLU A 5 45.76 13.59 22.64
N PHE A 6 44.59 13.01 22.90
CA PHE A 6 44.44 11.58 23.14
C PHE A 6 44.75 10.76 21.88
N GLU A 7 44.26 11.17 20.71
CA GLU A 7 44.55 10.53 19.42
C GLU A 7 46.05 10.52 19.12
N LYS A 8 46.73 11.66 19.28
CA LYS A 8 48.18 11.77 19.06
C LYS A 8 48.97 10.88 20.02
N ARG A 9 48.58 10.82 21.29
CA ARG A 9 49.27 10.03 22.30
C ARG A 9 48.97 8.54 22.15
N THR A 10 47.74 8.16 21.80
CA THR A 10 47.27 6.77 21.77
C THR A 10 47.32 6.09 20.40
N GLY A 11 47.23 6.85 19.31
CA GLY A 11 46.99 6.32 17.97
C GLY A 11 45.59 5.71 17.78
N PHE A 12 44.71 5.85 18.78
CA PHE A 12 43.32 5.39 18.73
C PHE A 12 42.41 6.58 18.42
N TYR A 13 41.47 6.39 17.51
CA TYR A 13 40.56 7.42 17.01
C TYR A 13 39.13 7.13 17.49
N PRO A 14 38.76 7.60 18.70
CA PRO A 14 37.43 7.34 19.25
C PRO A 14 36.34 8.12 18.51
N THR A 15 35.13 7.55 18.45
CA THR A 15 33.93 8.35 18.19
C THR A 15 33.69 9.34 19.34
N GLN A 16 32.87 10.37 19.11
CA GLN A 16 32.52 11.36 20.13
C GLN A 16 32.01 10.70 21.43
N VAL A 17 31.11 9.72 21.31
CA VAL A 17 30.53 9.00 22.47
C VAL A 17 31.59 8.15 23.19
N GLN A 18 32.50 7.52 22.46
CA GLN A 18 33.62 6.79 23.07
C GLN A 18 34.58 7.76 23.77
N TYR A 19 34.83 8.92 23.17
CA TYR A 19 35.71 9.93 23.73
C TYR A 19 35.16 10.50 25.05
N GLU A 20 33.86 10.76 25.14
CA GLU A 20 33.21 11.20 26.39
C GLU A 20 33.39 10.19 27.53
N ALA A 21 33.32 8.90 27.24
CA ALA A 21 33.57 7.84 28.22
C ALA A 21 35.05 7.76 28.63
N ILE A 22 35.96 7.94 27.67
CA ILE A 22 37.41 8.01 27.90
C ILE A 22 37.76 9.23 28.75
N GLU A 23 37.16 10.38 28.46
CA GLU A 23 37.38 11.61 29.22
C GLU A 23 36.89 11.47 30.66
N ARG A 24 35.71 10.88 30.88
CA ARG A 24 35.20 10.59 32.22
C ARG A 24 36.15 9.66 32.99
N ALA A 25 36.61 8.58 32.35
CA ALA A 25 37.58 7.66 32.97
C ALA A 25 38.93 8.34 33.27
N TYR A 26 39.35 9.33 32.47
CA TYR A 26 40.53 10.13 32.75
C TYR A 26 40.33 11.06 33.95
N MET A 27 39.16 11.68 34.10
CA MET A 27 38.86 12.54 35.27
C MET A 27 38.91 11.76 36.59
N ASP A 28 38.62 10.45 36.55
CA ASP A 28 38.65 9.55 37.70
C ASP A 28 40.02 8.84 37.88
N PHE A 29 41.00 9.10 37.01
CA PHE A 29 42.31 8.45 37.03
C PHE A 29 43.33 9.25 37.85
N ASP A 30 43.99 8.58 38.79
CA ASP A 30 45.04 9.18 39.62
C ASP A 30 46.39 9.18 38.86
N GLY A 31 46.59 10.19 38.02
CA GLY A 31 47.83 10.38 37.26
C GLY A 31 47.71 11.43 36.16
N ASP A 32 48.84 11.70 35.50
CA ASP A 32 48.88 12.63 34.38
C ASP A 32 48.35 11.99 33.07
N LYS A 33 48.24 12.83 32.04
CA LYS A 33 47.75 12.43 30.72
C LYS A 33 48.62 11.34 30.06
N ASP A 34 49.92 11.34 30.30
CA ASP A 34 50.85 10.36 29.72
C ASP A 34 50.70 8.99 30.39
N ALA A 35 50.58 8.99 31.72
CA ALA A 35 50.29 7.80 32.50
C ALA A 35 48.96 7.16 32.08
N PHE A 36 47.89 7.98 31.94
CA PHE A 36 46.59 7.49 31.48
C PHE A 36 46.66 6.92 30.05
N CYS A 37 47.23 7.65 29.09
CA CYS A 37 47.32 7.19 27.70
C CYS A 37 48.13 5.89 27.58
N LYS A 38 49.19 5.73 28.38
CA LYS A 38 50.00 4.52 28.42
C LYS A 38 49.25 3.35 29.05
N ALA A 39 48.49 3.58 30.12
CA ALA A 39 47.63 2.58 30.75
C ALA A 39 46.52 2.12 29.80
N TYR A 40 45.86 3.07 29.13
CA TYR A 40 44.84 2.80 28.12
C TYR A 40 45.39 1.97 26.96
N LYS A 41 46.52 2.36 26.36
CA LYS A 41 47.18 1.58 25.28
C LYS A 41 47.49 0.15 25.67
N LYS A 42 47.96 -0.05 26.90
CA LYS A 42 48.32 -1.38 27.43
C LYS A 42 47.10 -2.17 27.89
N ASN A 43 45.91 -1.57 27.86
CA ASN A 43 44.71 -2.10 28.48
C ASN A 43 44.98 -2.54 29.94
N ALA A 44 45.75 -1.73 30.68
CA ALA A 44 46.11 -2.03 32.06
C ALA A 44 44.84 -2.21 32.89
N ASP A 45 44.78 -3.30 33.67
CA ASP A 45 43.62 -3.69 34.47
C ASP A 45 42.28 -3.73 33.70
N GLY A 46 42.36 -3.98 32.38
CA GLY A 46 41.19 -4.02 31.50
C GLY A 46 40.54 -2.65 31.27
N MET A 47 41.25 -1.54 31.51
CA MET A 47 40.72 -0.18 31.42
C MET A 47 40.04 0.11 30.07
N ALA A 48 40.71 -0.19 28.95
CA ALA A 48 40.18 0.09 27.62
C ALA A 48 38.94 -0.77 27.32
N GLU A 49 38.96 -2.04 27.71
CA GLU A 49 37.82 -2.96 27.57
C GLU A 49 36.61 -2.52 28.41
N ARG A 50 36.84 -2.07 29.65
CA ARG A 50 35.77 -1.58 30.53
C ARG A 50 35.09 -0.34 29.96
N ILE A 51 35.88 0.63 29.49
CA ILE A 51 35.36 1.85 28.86
C ILE A 51 34.57 1.51 27.59
N GLN A 52 35.11 0.63 26.74
CA GLN A 52 34.41 0.20 25.53
C GLN A 52 33.11 -0.56 25.86
N ARG A 53 33.11 -1.40 26.90
CA ARG A 53 31.93 -2.15 27.34
C ARG A 53 30.83 -1.24 27.85
N GLU A 54 31.17 -0.18 28.59
CA GLU A 54 30.19 0.83 29.03
C GLU A 54 29.48 1.45 27.83
N VAL A 55 30.25 1.94 26.85
CA VAL A 55 29.71 2.56 25.64
C VAL A 55 28.82 1.57 24.87
N ASN A 56 29.31 0.35 24.63
CA ASN A 56 28.55 -0.68 23.92
C ASN A 56 27.23 -1.02 24.63
N MET A 57 27.23 -1.11 25.96
CA MET A 57 26.00 -1.37 26.72
C MET A 57 25.03 -0.20 26.64
N ALA A 58 25.51 1.05 26.70
CA ALA A 58 24.67 2.23 26.55
C ALA A 58 24.04 2.28 25.14
N THR A 59 24.83 2.02 24.10
CA THR A 59 24.36 1.94 22.72
C THR A 59 23.32 0.83 22.54
N PHE A 60 23.57 -0.37 23.08
CA PHE A 60 22.61 -1.48 22.98
C PHE A 60 21.30 -1.18 23.71
N LYS A 61 21.37 -0.57 24.90
CA LYS A 61 20.17 -0.11 25.63
C LYS A 61 19.38 0.92 24.84
N ALA A 62 20.06 1.90 24.24
CA ALA A 62 19.43 2.92 23.40
C ALA A 62 18.78 2.31 22.15
N GLN A 63 19.48 1.39 21.47
CA GLN A 63 18.94 0.67 20.32
C GLN A 63 17.71 -0.16 20.68
N ASN A 64 17.75 -0.88 21.81
CA ASN A 64 16.60 -1.66 22.27
C ASN A 64 15.41 -0.77 22.65
N ALA A 65 15.67 0.36 23.32
CA ALA A 65 14.63 1.34 23.65
C ALA A 65 13.99 1.92 22.38
N GLN A 66 14.81 2.26 21.38
CA GLN A 66 14.34 2.75 20.09
C GLN A 66 13.53 1.69 19.33
N ALA A 67 13.99 0.44 19.31
CA ALA A 67 13.27 -0.67 18.68
C ALA A 67 11.91 -0.95 19.36
N ALA A 68 11.88 -0.87 20.69
CA ALA A 68 10.64 -0.99 21.45
C ALA A 68 9.67 0.17 21.16
N GLU A 69 10.18 1.38 21.01
CA GLU A 69 9.37 2.55 20.63
C GLU A 69 8.80 2.43 19.21
N LEU A 70 9.61 1.98 18.25
CA LEU A 70 9.16 1.73 16.88
C LEU A 70 8.04 0.68 16.86
N THR A 71 8.22 -0.43 17.57
CA THR A 71 7.21 -1.48 17.69
C THR A 71 5.90 -0.92 18.27
N ARG A 72 5.99 -0.09 19.32
CA ARG A 72 4.81 0.55 19.94
C ARG A 72 4.11 1.49 18.96
N ARG A 73 4.87 2.28 18.19
CA ARG A 73 4.32 3.19 17.18
C ARG A 73 3.65 2.43 16.04
N ASP A 74 4.23 1.33 15.58
CA ASP A 74 3.65 0.50 14.53
C ASP A 74 2.30 -0.10 14.97
N VAL A 75 2.21 -0.59 16.20
CA VAL A 75 0.95 -1.08 16.79
C VAL A 75 -0.10 0.04 16.83
N GLU A 76 0.28 1.24 17.24
CA GLU A 76 -0.64 2.38 17.30
C GLU A 76 -1.08 2.83 15.90
N ILE A 77 -0.18 2.86 14.92
CA ILE A 77 -0.49 3.17 13.53
C ILE A 77 -1.52 2.18 12.99
N GLU A 78 -1.33 0.88 13.22
CA GLU A 78 -2.28 -0.13 12.76
C GLU A 78 -3.63 -0.04 13.48
N ARG A 79 -3.63 0.36 14.75
CA ARG A 79 -4.87 0.66 15.48
C ARG A 79 -5.60 1.86 14.87
N LEU A 80 -4.90 2.98 14.70
CA LEU A 80 -5.48 4.21 14.16
C LEU A 80 -5.98 4.03 12.72
N LYS A 81 -5.28 3.24 11.89
CA LYS A 81 -5.76 2.86 10.56
C LYS A 81 -7.10 2.13 10.61
N LYS A 82 -7.27 1.19 11.54
CA LYS A 82 -8.53 0.45 11.71
C LYS A 82 -9.66 1.35 12.22
N GLU A 83 -9.36 2.24 13.16
CA GLU A 83 -10.32 3.22 13.66
C GLU A 83 -10.77 4.16 12.54
N LEU A 84 -9.82 4.65 11.73
CA LEU A 84 -10.09 5.48 10.56
C LEU A 84 -10.93 4.77 9.51
N GLU A 85 -10.64 3.51 9.18
CA GLU A 85 -11.42 2.71 8.23
C GLU A 85 -12.89 2.57 8.67
N ARG A 86 -13.12 2.36 9.96
CA ARG A 86 -14.47 2.30 10.54
C ARG A 86 -15.17 3.66 10.49
N GLU A 87 -14.47 4.74 10.84
CA GLU A 87 -15.05 6.09 10.84
C GLU A 87 -15.35 6.64 9.45
N GLN A 88 -14.60 6.22 8.44
CA GLN A 88 -14.86 6.60 7.05
C GLN A 88 -16.16 5.99 6.52
N GLU A 89 -16.66 4.91 7.13
CA GLU A 89 -17.95 4.29 6.79
C GLU A 89 -18.05 3.98 5.28
N TRP A 90 -17.01 3.33 4.73
CA TRP A 90 -17.01 2.91 3.34
C TRP A 90 -18.22 2.01 3.04
N LYS A 91 -18.94 2.35 1.97
CA LYS A 91 -20.11 1.62 1.49
C LYS A 91 -19.95 1.34 0.00
N PRO A 92 -20.48 0.22 -0.50
CA PRO A 92 -20.53 -0.04 -1.94
C PRO A 92 -21.11 1.16 -2.68
N TYR A 93 -20.44 1.56 -3.75
CA TYR A 93 -20.87 2.64 -4.62
C TYR A 93 -21.30 2.08 -5.97
N GLU A 94 -22.39 2.62 -6.48
CA GLU A 94 -22.92 2.33 -7.80
C GLU A 94 -23.15 3.65 -8.54
N ASP A 95 -22.62 3.77 -9.76
CA ASP A 95 -22.82 4.96 -10.57
C ASP A 95 -24.22 4.94 -11.19
N THR A 96 -25.02 5.94 -10.84
CA THR A 96 -26.40 6.10 -11.30
C THR A 96 -26.54 6.41 -12.79
N HIS A 97 -25.44 6.74 -13.48
CA HIS A 97 -25.46 6.93 -14.93
C HIS A 97 -25.40 5.60 -15.70
N ASN A 98 -24.89 4.55 -15.07
CA ASN A 98 -24.77 3.22 -15.66
C ASN A 98 -25.99 2.36 -15.34
N ILE A 99 -26.14 1.23 -16.01
CA ILE A 99 -27.13 0.21 -15.68
C ILE A 99 -26.82 -0.39 -14.31
N ALA A 100 -27.79 -0.36 -13.40
CA ALA A 100 -27.62 -0.91 -12.06
C ALA A 100 -27.30 -2.41 -12.11
N GLN A 101 -26.49 -2.86 -11.15
CA GLN A 101 -26.07 -4.25 -11.02
C GLN A 101 -27.27 -5.14 -10.70
N ALA A 102 -28.27 -4.63 -9.97
CA ALA A 102 -29.51 -5.33 -9.73
C ALA A 102 -30.24 -5.63 -11.04
N ASP A 103 -30.43 -4.63 -11.91
CA ASP A 103 -31.09 -4.82 -13.21
C ASP A 103 -30.34 -5.85 -14.08
N TYR A 104 -29.00 -5.75 -14.14
CA TYR A 104 -28.18 -6.74 -14.84
C TYR A 104 -28.33 -8.14 -14.22
N ALA A 105 -28.33 -8.25 -12.90
CA ALA A 105 -28.42 -9.53 -12.20
C ALA A 105 -29.78 -10.19 -12.43
N ASP A 106 -30.88 -9.43 -12.45
CA ASP A 106 -32.22 -9.93 -12.76
C ASP A 106 -32.27 -10.52 -14.18
N LEU A 107 -31.64 -9.85 -15.15
CA LEU A 107 -31.49 -10.39 -16.51
C LEU A 107 -30.63 -11.67 -16.53
N ALA A 108 -29.50 -11.66 -15.82
CA ALA A 108 -28.58 -12.81 -15.77
C ALA A 108 -29.17 -14.03 -15.04
N GLU A 109 -30.07 -13.84 -14.08
CA GLU A 109 -30.77 -14.91 -13.36
C GLU A 109 -31.68 -15.73 -14.28
N SER A 110 -32.09 -15.17 -15.41
CA SER A 110 -32.84 -15.89 -16.44
C SER A 110 -31.98 -16.90 -17.22
N VAL A 111 -30.65 -16.87 -17.08
CA VAL A 111 -29.73 -17.74 -17.82
C VAL A 111 -29.78 -19.20 -17.36
N PRO A 112 -29.65 -19.53 -16.05
CA PRO A 112 -29.77 -20.92 -15.58
C PRO A 112 -31.11 -21.59 -15.93
N GLY A 113 -32.19 -20.81 -15.99
CA GLY A 113 -33.52 -21.28 -16.38
C GLY A 113 -33.71 -21.48 -17.89
N GLY A 114 -32.72 -21.12 -18.71
CA GLY A 114 -32.75 -21.25 -20.17
C GLY A 114 -33.59 -20.20 -20.91
N ALA A 115 -34.15 -19.22 -20.19
CA ALA A 115 -34.90 -18.10 -20.78
C ALA A 115 -33.97 -17.04 -21.38
N ALA A 116 -32.76 -16.91 -20.84
CA ALA A 116 -31.69 -16.09 -21.39
C ALA A 116 -30.42 -16.92 -21.63
N ARG A 117 -29.44 -16.34 -22.31
CA ARG A 117 -28.11 -16.94 -22.49
C ARG A 117 -27.02 -15.89 -22.46
N TYR A 118 -25.83 -16.28 -22.04
CA TYR A 118 -24.64 -15.47 -22.28
C TYR A 118 -24.34 -15.44 -23.78
N MET A 119 -23.97 -14.27 -24.30
CA MET A 119 -23.48 -14.16 -25.67
C MET A 119 -21.99 -14.43 -25.71
N THR A 120 -21.53 -15.03 -26.81
CA THR A 120 -20.11 -15.03 -27.17
C THR A 120 -19.69 -13.65 -27.68
N ASP A 121 -18.39 -13.38 -27.71
CA ASP A 121 -17.86 -12.14 -28.28
C ASP A 121 -18.30 -11.93 -29.71
N ALA A 122 -18.26 -12.98 -30.53
CA ALA A 122 -18.62 -12.88 -31.93
C ALA A 122 -20.08 -12.41 -32.08
N GLU A 123 -20.99 -12.99 -31.29
CA GLU A 123 -22.41 -12.64 -31.28
C GLU A 123 -22.66 -11.23 -30.76
N ALA A 124 -22.06 -10.86 -29.63
CA ALA A 124 -22.21 -9.52 -29.06
C ALA A 124 -21.65 -8.46 -30.01
N LEU A 125 -20.52 -8.75 -30.64
CA LEU A 125 -19.86 -7.89 -31.61
C LEU A 125 -20.67 -7.76 -32.91
N ASP A 126 -21.19 -8.88 -33.46
CA ASP A 126 -22.08 -8.86 -34.62
C ASP A 126 -23.33 -8.02 -34.33
N TRP A 127 -23.94 -8.20 -33.16
CA TRP A 127 -25.12 -7.46 -32.75
C TRP A 127 -24.84 -5.95 -32.65
N VAL A 128 -23.80 -5.55 -31.88
CA VAL A 128 -23.45 -4.13 -31.68
C VAL A 128 -23.07 -3.44 -32.99
N CYS A 129 -22.30 -4.11 -33.86
CA CYS A 129 -21.87 -3.53 -35.13
C CYS A 129 -23.05 -3.45 -36.12
N GLY A 130 -23.92 -4.45 -36.14
CA GLY A 130 -25.11 -4.47 -36.99
C GLY A 130 -26.13 -3.39 -36.60
N GLU A 131 -26.38 -3.22 -35.30
CA GLU A 131 -27.40 -2.30 -34.80
C GLU A 131 -26.94 -0.83 -34.84
N PHE A 132 -25.70 -0.55 -34.42
CA PHE A 132 -25.21 0.82 -34.25
C PHE A 132 -24.19 1.25 -35.30
N GLY A 133 -23.81 0.38 -36.24
CA GLY A 133 -22.89 0.70 -37.33
C GLY A 133 -21.44 0.91 -36.90
N PHE A 134 -21.04 0.38 -35.73
CA PHE A 134 -19.64 0.46 -35.29
C PHE A 134 -18.71 -0.38 -36.17
N ASP A 135 -17.48 0.10 -36.33
CA ASP A 135 -16.41 -0.66 -36.97
C ASP A 135 -16.00 -1.83 -36.07
N ARG A 136 -16.26 -3.06 -36.54
CA ARG A 136 -15.96 -4.32 -35.86
C ARG A 136 -14.54 -4.39 -35.31
N SER A 137 -13.56 -3.82 -36.01
CA SER A 137 -12.15 -3.86 -35.60
C SER A 137 -11.82 -2.96 -34.39
N LYS A 138 -12.73 -2.06 -34.04
CA LYS A 138 -12.53 -1.06 -32.96
C LYS A 138 -13.34 -1.35 -31.71
N VAL A 139 -14.22 -2.36 -31.75
CA VAL A 139 -15.09 -2.74 -30.64
C VAL A 139 -14.41 -3.81 -29.79
N THR A 140 -14.35 -3.59 -28.48
CA THR A 140 -13.90 -4.58 -27.49
C THR A 140 -15.04 -4.90 -26.55
N ILE A 141 -15.48 -6.16 -26.54
CA ILE A 141 -16.48 -6.65 -25.57
C ILE A 141 -15.82 -6.78 -24.20
N LEU A 142 -16.52 -6.36 -23.15
CA LEU A 142 -16.08 -6.44 -21.77
C LEU A 142 -17.07 -7.28 -20.97
N TYR A 143 -16.56 -7.97 -19.97
CA TYR A 143 -17.32 -8.91 -19.15
C TYR A 143 -17.37 -8.51 -17.69
N GLU A 144 -16.61 -7.48 -17.31
CA GLU A 144 -16.44 -7.09 -15.92
C GLU A 144 -16.27 -5.58 -15.83
N ILE A 145 -16.69 -5.02 -14.70
CA ILE A 145 -16.44 -3.63 -14.31
C ILE A 145 -15.75 -3.58 -12.94
N ASP A 146 -15.09 -2.47 -12.64
CA ASP A 146 -14.48 -2.25 -11.33
C ASP A 146 -15.54 -1.95 -10.27
N GLY A 147 -15.40 -2.57 -9.10
CA GLY A 147 -16.20 -2.26 -7.93
C GLY A 147 -15.63 -1.09 -7.15
N TYR A 148 -16.50 -0.17 -6.75
CA TYR A 148 -16.14 1.04 -6.01
C TYR A 148 -16.80 1.08 -4.64
N GLU A 149 -16.18 1.83 -3.74
CA GLU A 149 -16.79 2.26 -2.48
C GLU A 149 -16.72 3.77 -2.36
N VAL A 150 -17.69 4.32 -1.63
CA VAL A 150 -17.75 5.73 -1.26
C VAL A 150 -17.77 5.86 0.26
N ASN A 151 -17.02 6.82 0.79
CA ASN A 151 -17.00 7.10 2.22
C ASN A 151 -17.96 8.24 2.59
N ARG A 152 -18.15 8.49 3.89
CA ARG A 152 -19.01 9.58 4.42
C ARG A 152 -18.61 11.00 3.98
N HIS A 153 -17.43 11.15 3.36
CA HIS A 153 -16.90 12.41 2.83
C HIS A 153 -16.96 12.47 1.31
N HIS A 154 -17.69 11.55 0.66
CA HIS A 154 -17.83 11.45 -0.80
C HIS A 154 -16.52 11.18 -1.54
N GLN A 155 -15.54 10.58 -0.88
CA GLN A 155 -14.34 10.10 -1.55
C GLN A 155 -14.60 8.71 -2.12
N LEU A 156 -14.22 8.51 -3.38
CA LEU A 156 -14.31 7.23 -4.08
C LEU A 156 -12.99 6.48 -4.00
N ARG A 157 -13.06 5.16 -3.86
CA ARG A 157 -11.91 4.27 -4.04
C ARG A 157 -12.29 3.02 -4.83
N ARG A 158 -11.34 2.51 -5.61
CA ARG A 158 -11.45 1.17 -6.23
C ARG A 158 -11.24 0.11 -5.14
N THR A 159 -12.13 -0.86 -5.08
CA THR A 159 -12.05 -1.99 -4.14
C THR A 159 -11.12 -3.11 -4.62
N GLY A 160 -10.77 -3.11 -5.90
CA GLY A 160 -10.10 -4.23 -6.57
C GLY A 160 -11.03 -5.40 -6.89
N LYS A 161 -12.29 -5.38 -6.44
CA LYS A 161 -13.31 -6.36 -6.82
C LYS A 161 -13.73 -6.12 -8.27
N LYS A 162 -13.78 -7.21 -9.06
CA LYS A 162 -14.40 -7.22 -10.38
C LYS A 162 -15.87 -7.66 -10.25
N ILE A 163 -16.75 -6.96 -10.94
CA ILE A 163 -18.19 -7.23 -10.96
C ILE A 163 -18.55 -7.79 -12.33
N ASP A 164 -19.21 -8.94 -12.35
CA ASP A 164 -19.63 -9.62 -13.59
C ASP A 164 -20.65 -8.78 -14.37
N ARG A 165 -20.37 -8.63 -15.65
CA ARG A 165 -21.09 -7.86 -16.68
C ARG A 165 -20.99 -8.55 -18.05
N ARG A 166 -20.88 -9.87 -18.07
CA ARG A 166 -20.90 -10.66 -19.32
C ARG A 166 -22.13 -10.30 -20.16
N PRO A 167 -22.00 -10.21 -21.50
CA PRO A 167 -23.14 -9.99 -22.37
C PRO A 167 -24.22 -11.05 -22.16
N VAL A 168 -25.47 -10.62 -21.96
CA VAL A 168 -26.63 -11.51 -21.79
C VAL A 168 -27.68 -11.14 -22.81
N TYR A 169 -28.23 -12.14 -23.49
CA TYR A 169 -29.33 -11.98 -24.42
C TYR A 169 -30.51 -12.86 -23.99
N CYS A 170 -31.65 -12.23 -23.76
CA CYS A 170 -32.94 -12.91 -23.58
C CYS A 170 -33.81 -12.69 -24.82
N ALA A 171 -33.98 -11.44 -25.24
CA ALA A 171 -34.76 -11.05 -26.40
C ALA A 171 -34.23 -9.72 -27.01
N THR A 172 -34.76 -9.35 -28.18
CA THR A 172 -34.37 -8.10 -28.88
C THR A 172 -34.59 -6.86 -28.01
N ASP A 173 -35.60 -6.89 -27.14
CA ASP A 173 -35.94 -5.82 -26.19
C ASP A 173 -35.52 -6.13 -24.75
N TYR A 174 -34.77 -7.23 -24.53
CA TYR A 174 -34.27 -7.60 -23.21
C TYR A 174 -32.88 -8.25 -23.28
N HIS A 175 -31.84 -7.43 -23.21
CA HIS A 175 -30.44 -7.85 -23.29
C HIS A 175 -29.49 -6.78 -22.77
N TYR A 176 -28.25 -7.19 -22.46
CA TYR A 176 -27.18 -6.32 -22.01
C TYR A 176 -25.86 -6.63 -22.72
N ILE A 177 -25.12 -5.60 -23.11
CA ILE A 177 -23.76 -5.74 -23.66
C ILE A 177 -22.89 -4.58 -23.17
N ARG A 178 -21.78 -4.87 -22.48
CA ARG A 178 -20.74 -3.87 -22.16
C ARG A 178 -19.61 -3.92 -23.18
N PHE A 179 -19.23 -2.77 -23.74
CA PHE A 179 -18.16 -2.72 -24.75
C PHE A 179 -17.51 -1.34 -24.89
N ASN A 180 -16.30 -1.30 -25.42
CA ASN A 180 -15.63 -0.05 -25.76
C ASN A 180 -15.48 0.07 -27.27
N VAL A 181 -15.45 1.31 -27.76
CA VAL A 181 -15.12 1.62 -29.16
C VAL A 181 -13.97 2.61 -29.18
N GLY A 182 -12.76 2.12 -29.44
CA GLY A 182 -11.54 2.92 -29.31
C GLY A 182 -11.38 3.51 -27.91
N ARG A 183 -11.54 4.84 -27.77
CA ARG A 183 -11.42 5.57 -26.49
C ARG A 183 -12.77 5.87 -25.81
N ASN A 184 -13.87 5.42 -26.38
CA ASN A 184 -15.21 5.65 -25.84
C ASN A 184 -15.73 4.38 -25.15
N TRP A 185 -16.44 4.55 -24.04
CA TRP A 185 -16.99 3.47 -23.23
C TRP A 185 -18.51 3.45 -23.38
N TRP A 186 -19.08 2.27 -23.65
CA TRP A 186 -20.50 2.12 -23.93
C TRP A 186 -21.09 0.91 -23.23
N GLU A 187 -22.37 0.99 -22.94
CA GLU A 187 -23.19 -0.18 -22.67
C GLU A 187 -24.48 -0.12 -23.47
N CYS A 188 -25.00 -1.29 -23.82
CA CYS A 188 -26.30 -1.44 -24.44
C CYS A 188 -27.23 -2.12 -23.44
N TRP A 189 -28.42 -1.55 -23.28
CA TRP A 189 -29.51 -2.13 -22.50
C TRP A 189 -30.79 -2.08 -23.33
N ASN A 190 -31.36 -3.25 -23.61
CA ASN A 190 -32.64 -3.39 -24.31
C ASN A 190 -32.70 -2.62 -25.63
N GLY A 191 -31.64 -2.73 -26.44
CA GLY A 191 -31.56 -2.05 -27.74
C GLY A 191 -31.07 -0.59 -27.67
N GLN A 192 -30.90 -0.01 -26.49
CA GLN A 192 -30.49 1.38 -26.34
C GLN A 192 -28.99 1.48 -26.03
N LEU A 193 -28.29 2.25 -26.85
CA LEU A 193 -26.88 2.60 -26.63
C LEU A 193 -26.76 3.73 -25.58
N ARG A 194 -25.92 3.54 -24.57
CA ARG A 194 -25.66 4.51 -23.51
C ARG A 194 -24.16 4.66 -23.25
N PRO A 195 -23.66 5.88 -22.99
CA PRO A 195 -22.29 6.06 -22.51
C PRO A 195 -22.13 5.32 -21.18
N PHE A 196 -20.97 4.69 -21.00
CA PHE A 196 -20.59 4.10 -19.72
C PHE A 196 -19.57 4.99 -19.02
N TYR A 197 -19.74 5.15 -17.71
CA TYR A 197 -18.89 5.95 -16.85
C TYR A 197 -18.06 5.02 -15.94
N ASP A 198 -16.74 5.00 -16.12
CA ASP A 198 -15.79 4.20 -15.32
C ASP A 198 -15.20 4.98 -14.13
#